data_AF-A0A2E3DUS3-F1
#
_entry.id   AF-A0A2E3DUS3-F1
#
_cell.length_a   1.000
_cell.length_b   1.000
_cell.length_c   1.000
_cell.angle_alpha   90.00
_cell.angle_beta   90.00
_cell.angle_gamma   90.00
#
_symmetry.space_group_name_H-M   'P 1'
#
loop_
_entity.id
_entity.type
_entity.pdbx_description
1 polymer ?
#
loop_
_entity_poly.entity_id
_entity_poly.type
_entity_poly.pdbx_seq_one_letter_code
_entity_poly.pdbx_strand_id
1 'polypeptide(L)'
;MQNKVFDKNKLKAEIFLLMDVVKKALEVSNVDDFLDTTDIFDKWEEILPEKEYPIFIMAVLNNIRKDSIIDTIIIAIISKSKSQDIFLSSDKDNKQIRSHLGEHPFN
;
A
#
# COMPACT_ATOMS: atom_id res chain seq x y z
N MET A 1 -20.90 0.02 5.28
CA MET A 1 -19.64 0.35 4.59
C MET A 1 -18.84 1.24 5.52
N GLN A 2 -17.65 0.81 5.95
CA GLN A 2 -16.79 1.63 6.81
C GLN A 2 -15.96 2.55 5.90
N ASN A 3 -16.26 3.84 5.87
CA ASN A 3 -15.38 4.84 5.27
C ASN A 3 -14.09 4.86 6.10
N LYS A 4 -13.00 4.30 5.58
CA LYS A 4 -11.70 4.30 6.27
C LYS A 4 -11.09 5.69 6.13
N VAL A 5 -11.49 6.60 7.01
CA VAL A 5 -10.84 7.90 7.14
C VAL A 5 -9.43 7.66 7.70
N PHE A 6 -8.43 7.75 6.84
CA PHE A 6 -7.03 7.66 7.26
C PHE A 6 -6.63 8.97 7.95
N ASP A 7 -6.42 8.91 9.27
CA ASP A 7 -5.76 9.99 10.00
C ASP A 7 -4.27 10.01 9.62
N LYS A 8 -3.86 11.10 8.95
CA LYS A 8 -2.47 11.31 8.49
C LYS A 8 -1.46 11.17 9.63
N ASN A 9 -1.78 11.67 10.83
CA ASN A 9 -0.87 11.64 11.97
C ASN A 9 -0.75 10.23 12.53
N LYS A 10 -1.88 9.50 12.60
CA LYS A 10 -1.88 8.09 13.00
C LYS A 10 -1.07 7.23 12.04
N LEU A 11 -1.26 7.41 10.73
CA LEU A 11 -0.53 6.67 9.71
C LEU A 11 0.97 6.97 9.75
N LYS A 12 1.35 8.24 9.94
CA LYS A 12 2.75 8.63 10.15
C LYS A 12 3.36 7.95 11.37
N ALA A 13 2.63 7.89 12.49
CA ALA A 13 3.07 7.22 13.69
C ALA A 13 3.23 5.70 13.48
N GLU A 14 2.29 5.06 12.77
CA GLU A 14 2.39 3.63 12.43
C GLU A 14 3.61 3.31 11.55
N ILE A 15 3.91 4.17 10.56
CA ILE A 15 5.11 4.02 9.73
C ILE A 15 6.38 4.15 10.57
N PHE A 16 6.45 5.15 11.47
CA PHE A 16 7.63 5.30 12.33
C PHE A 16 7.81 4.15 13.31
N LEU A 17 6.72 3.66 13.90
CA LEU A 17 6.77 2.48 14.76
C LEU A 17 7.28 1.26 14.00
N LEU A 18 6.82 1.04 12.76
CA LEU A 18 7.33 -0.01 11.90
C LEU A 18 8.84 0.14 11.65
N MET A 19 9.30 1.36 11.33
CA MET A 19 10.72 1.64 11.13
C MET A 19 11.55 1.33 12.38
N ASP A 20 11.04 1.64 13.57
CA ASP A 20 11.71 1.31 14.84
C ASP A 20 11.79 -0.21 15.04
N VAL A 21 10.70 -0.93 14.77
CA VAL A 21 10.64 -2.41 14.86
C VAL A 21 11.62 -3.05 13.87
N VAL A 22 11.60 -2.65 12.61
CA VAL A 22 12.48 -3.19 11.57
C VAL A 22 13.93 -2.89 11.88
N LYS A 23 14.26 -1.64 12.27
CA LYS A 23 15.62 -1.27 12.65
C LYS A 23 16.15 -2.18 13.76
N LYS A 24 15.33 -2.44 14.79
CA LYS A 24 15.70 -3.32 15.90
C LYS A 24 15.85 -4.78 15.47
N ALA A 25 14.99 -5.28 14.58
CA ALA A 25 15.12 -6.64 14.06
C ALA A 25 16.44 -6.81 13.27
N LEU A 26 16.79 -5.82 12.45
CA LEU A 26 18.02 -5.81 11.66
C LEU A 26 19.31 -5.59 12.49
N GLU A 27 19.21 -5.34 13.80
CA GLU A 27 20.39 -5.38 14.69
C GLU A 27 20.87 -6.82 14.93
N VAL A 28 20.00 -7.81 14.74
CA VAL A 28 20.28 -9.24 15.02
C VAL A 28 20.18 -10.15 13.79
N SER A 29 19.66 -9.65 12.66
CA SER A 29 19.58 -10.37 11.38
C SER A 29 20.08 -9.51 10.22
N ASN A 30 20.49 -10.14 9.13
CA ASN A 30 20.70 -9.42 7.88
C ASN A 30 19.36 -9.12 7.18
N VAL A 31 19.41 -8.34 6.09
CA VAL A 31 18.23 -7.91 5.35
C VAL A 31 17.54 -9.07 4.65
N ASP A 32 18.29 -9.98 4.03
CA ASP A 32 17.75 -11.08 3.24
C ASP A 32 16.99 -12.07 4.15
N ASP A 33 17.62 -12.52 5.24
CA ASP A 33 17.00 -13.41 6.23
C ASP A 33 15.75 -12.78 6.88
N PHE A 34 15.77 -11.46 7.08
CA PHE A 34 14.63 -10.73 7.62
C PHE A 34 13.46 -10.73 6.63
N LEU A 35 13.72 -10.43 5.37
CA LEU A 35 12.68 -10.40 4.33
C LEU A 35 12.10 -11.78 4.06
N ASP A 36 12.91 -12.84 4.13
CA ASP A 36 12.46 -14.21 3.90
C ASP A 36 11.54 -14.73 5.02
N THR A 37 11.57 -14.12 6.20
CA THR A 37 10.87 -14.63 7.40
C THR A 37 9.77 -13.73 7.92
N THR A 38 9.68 -12.48 7.46
CA THR A 38 8.75 -11.49 8.00
C THR A 38 7.47 -11.37 7.19
N ASP A 39 6.34 -11.20 7.88
CA ASP A 39 5.00 -10.94 7.33
C ASP A 39 4.53 -9.49 7.58
N ILE A 40 5.37 -8.66 8.19
CA ILE A 40 4.97 -7.33 8.67
C ILE A 40 4.65 -6.35 7.52
N PHE A 41 5.11 -6.67 6.31
CA PHE A 41 4.94 -5.86 5.11
C PHE A 41 3.65 -6.20 4.34
N ASP A 42 3.08 -7.39 4.52
CA ASP A 42 1.93 -7.88 3.77
C ASP A 42 0.74 -6.92 3.84
N LYS A 43 0.45 -6.41 5.05
CA LYS A 43 -0.63 -5.42 5.25
C LYS A 43 -0.41 -4.12 4.47
N TRP A 44 0.84 -3.78 4.17
CA TRP A 44 1.19 -2.56 3.45
C TRP A 44 1.09 -2.76 1.94
N GLU A 45 1.37 -3.96 1.44
CA GLU A 45 1.17 -4.34 0.03
C GLU A 45 -0.30 -4.15 -0.38
N GLU A 46 -1.25 -4.51 0.49
CA GLU A 46 -2.68 -4.35 0.23
C GLU A 46 -3.10 -2.88 0.11
N ILE A 47 -2.48 -1.96 0.85
CA ILE A 47 -2.93 -0.56 0.96
C ILE A 47 -2.07 0.43 0.16
N LEU A 48 -0.86 0.04 -0.26
CA LEU A 48 0.00 0.86 -1.10
C LEU A 48 -0.20 0.50 -2.58
N PRO A 49 -0.12 1.46 -3.51
CA PRO A 49 -0.04 1.13 -4.92
C PRO A 49 1.29 0.44 -5.24
N GLU A 50 1.30 -0.39 -6.29
CA GLU A 50 2.45 -1.21 -6.70
C GLU A 50 3.74 -0.40 -6.88
N LYS A 51 3.63 0.84 -7.39
CA LYS A 51 4.78 1.71 -7.64
C LYS A 51 5.41 2.25 -6.34
N GLU A 52 4.59 2.58 -5.36
CA GLU A 52 5.04 3.15 -4.10
C GLU A 52 5.43 2.10 -3.06
N TYR A 53 4.98 0.85 -3.22
CA TYR A 53 5.33 -0.25 -2.32
C TYR A 53 6.86 -0.50 -2.23
N PRO A 54 7.63 -0.66 -3.33
CA PRO A 54 9.08 -0.80 -3.26
C PRO A 54 9.79 0.41 -2.62
N ILE A 55 9.28 1.62 -2.85
CA ILE A 55 9.82 2.86 -2.25
C ILE A 55 9.63 2.83 -0.73
N PHE A 56 8.47 2.38 -0.27
CA PHE A 56 8.17 2.19 1.14
C PHE A 56 9.08 1.14 1.77
N ILE A 57 9.26 -0.03 1.16
CA ILE A 57 10.16 -1.08 1.65
C ILE A 57 11.59 -0.53 1.78
N MET A 58 12.11 0.11 0.74
CA MET A 58 13.44 0.73 0.79
C MET A 58 13.56 1.78 1.91
N ALA A 59 12.53 2.61 2.11
CA ALA A 59 12.54 3.61 3.16
C ALA A 59 12.53 2.99 4.57
N VAL A 60 11.78 1.91 4.78
CA VAL A 60 11.70 1.23 6.08
C VAL A 60 13.00 0.49 6.40
N LEU A 61 13.50 -0.32 5.47
CA LEU A 61 14.73 -1.10 5.66
C LEU A 61 15.94 -0.19 5.92
N ASN A 62 16.04 0.94 5.22
CA ASN A 62 17.13 1.91 5.39
C ASN A 62 16.84 2.97 6.46
N ASN A 63 15.71 2.87 7.18
CA ASN A 63 15.29 3.82 8.20
C ASN A 63 15.31 5.31 7.71
N ILE A 64 14.85 5.54 6.47
CA ILE A 64 14.78 6.87 5.85
C ILE A 64 13.55 7.61 6.38
N ARG A 65 13.75 8.58 7.29
CA ARG A 65 12.68 9.36 7.94
C ARG A 65 12.46 10.75 7.36
N LYS A 66 12.88 10.97 6.11
CA LYS A 66 12.72 12.27 5.45
C LYS A 66 11.24 12.57 5.25
N ASP A 67 10.75 13.68 5.79
CA ASP A 67 9.32 14.05 5.73
C ASP A 67 8.74 13.99 4.32
N SER A 68 9.49 14.45 3.30
CA SER A 68 9.03 14.39 1.91
C SER A 68 8.72 12.97 1.43
N ILE A 69 9.50 11.98 1.87
CA ILE A 69 9.31 10.57 1.48
C ILE A 69 8.10 9.99 2.22
N ILE A 70 8.02 10.23 3.53
CA ILE A 70 6.92 9.77 4.37
C ILE A 70 5.59 10.37 3.92
N ASP A 71 5.57 11.66 3.60
CA ASP A 71 4.39 12.35 3.09
C ASP A 71 3.94 11.78 1.74
N THR A 72 4.87 11.47 0.82
CA THR A 72 4.53 10.82 -0.46
C THR A 72 3.88 9.45 -0.23
N ILE A 73 4.41 8.63 0.68
CA ILE A 73 3.86 7.31 1.03
C ILE A 73 2.45 7.47 1.62
N ILE A 74 2.25 8.39 2.55
CA ILE A 74 0.94 8.66 3.16
C ILE A 74 -0.07 9.13 2.10
N ILE A 75 0.34 10.04 1.21
CA ILE A 75 -0.51 10.51 0.11
C ILE A 75 -0.93 9.35 -0.79
N ALA A 76 -0.02 8.41 -1.08
CA ALA A 76 -0.32 7.24 -1.92
C ALA A 76 -1.35 6.29 -1.28
N ILE A 77 -1.28 6.07 0.04
CA ILE A 77 -2.27 5.26 0.78
C ILE A 77 -3.65 5.94 0.76
N ILE A 78 -3.68 7.24 1.00
CA ILE A 78 -4.91 8.03 0.98
C ILE A 78 -5.51 8.11 -0.44
N SER A 79 -4.68 8.17 -1.48
CA SER A 79 -5.18 8.22 -2.86
C SER A 79 -5.69 6.86 -3.34
N LYS A 80 -5.02 5.74 -3.00
CA LYS A 80 -5.48 4.38 -3.34
C LYS A 80 -6.87 4.10 -2.74
N SER A 81 -7.08 4.45 -1.47
CA SER A 81 -8.37 4.27 -0.80
C SER A 81 -9.49 5.08 -1.46
N LYS A 82 -9.24 6.35 -1.80
CA LYS A 82 -10.21 7.16 -2.55
C LYS A 82 -10.57 6.56 -3.92
N SER A 83 -9.59 6.03 -4.64
CA SER A 83 -9.84 5.39 -5.93
C SER A 83 -10.69 4.13 -5.77
N GLN A 84 -10.43 3.29 -4.76
CA GLN A 84 -11.26 2.11 -4.48
C GLN A 84 -12.69 2.48 -4.10
N ASP A 85 -12.89 3.51 -3.28
CA ASP A 85 -14.24 4.00 -2.92
C ASP A 85 -15.02 4.51 -4.14
N ILE A 86 -14.36 5.16 -5.11
CA ILE A 86 -14.98 5.62 -6.36
C ILE A 86 -15.40 4.42 -7.23
N PHE A 87 -14.56 3.41 -7.38
CA PHE A 87 -14.89 2.19 -8.15
C PHE A 87 -16.05 1.40 -7.50
N LEU A 88 -16.02 1.20 -6.18
CA LEU A 88 -17.08 0.49 -5.43
C LEU A 88 -18.42 1.24 -5.42
N SER A 89 -18.41 2.56 -5.61
CA SER A 89 -19.62 3.40 -5.66
C SER A 89 -20.25 3.46 -7.06
N SER A 90 -19.49 3.15 -8.12
CA SER A 90 -19.97 3.20 -9.51
C SER A 90 -20.72 1.94 -9.96
N ASP A 91 -20.56 0.81 -9.26
CA ASP A 91 -21.18 -0.47 -9.63
C ASP A 91 -22.64 -0.64 -9.18
N LYS A 92 -23.28 0.40 -8.64
CA LYS A 92 -24.71 0.32 -8.24
C LYS A 92 -25.72 0.77 -9.31
N ASP A 93 -25.29 1.30 -10.45
CA ASP A 93 -26.21 1.71 -11.52
C ASP A 93 -25.69 1.36 -12.93
N ASN A 94 -25.77 0.08 -13.33
CA ASN A 94 -26.22 -0.26 -14.68
C ASN A 94 -26.63 -1.73 -14.84
N LYS A 95 -27.91 -2.03 -14.61
CA LYS A 95 -28.56 -3.14 -15.31
C LYS A 95 -28.91 -2.67 -16.73
N GLN A 96 -28.07 -2.97 -17.72
CA GLN A 96 -28.53 -3.32 -19.07
C GLN A 96 -27.44 -3.95 -19.95
N ILE A 97 -27.56 -5.28 -20.11
CA ILE A 97 -27.35 -6.09 -21.31
C ILE A 97 -26.64 -5.40 -22.49
N ARG A 98 -25.46 -5.90 -22.88
CA ARG A 98 -25.13 -6.22 -24.29
C ARG A 98 -23.93 -7.14 -24.42
N SER A 99 -24.11 -8.10 -25.31
CA SER A 99 -23.40 -9.36 -25.51
C SER A 99 -22.31 -9.27 -26.56
N HIS A 100 -21.02 -9.27 -26.19
CA HIS A 100 -19.91 -9.51 -27.13
C HIS A 100 -18.95 -10.52 -26.51
N LEU A 101 -19.41 -11.77 -26.38
CA LEU A 101 -18.55 -12.91 -26.15
C LEU A 101 -17.87 -13.23 -27.48
N GLY A 102 -16.60 -12.83 -27.62
CA GLY A 102 -15.70 -13.33 -28.65
C GLY A 102 -15.30 -12.33 -29.74
N GLU A 103 -14.22 -11.58 -29.49
CA GLU A 103 -13.19 -11.34 -30.50
C GLU A 103 -11.82 -11.41 -29.81
N HIS A 104 -11.09 -12.50 -30.05
CA HIS A 104 -9.68 -12.64 -29.71
C HIS A 104 -8.87 -12.09 -30.90
N PRO A 105 -7.84 -11.26 -30.68
CA PRO A 105 -7.21 -10.46 -31.73
C PRO A 105 -6.12 -11.19 -32.54
N PHE A 106 -6.14 -12.53 -32.59
CA PHE A 106 -5.17 -13.29 -33.36
C PHE A 106 -5.88 -14.37 -34.19
N ASN A 107 -6.48 -13.94 -35.30
CA ASN A 107 -6.70 -14.78 -36.47
C ASN A 107 -6.62 -13.93 -37.73
#